data_AF-A0A5M3VY83-F1
#
_entry.id   AF-A0A5M3VY83-F1
#
_cell.length_a   1.000
_cell.length_b   1.000
_cell.length_c   1.000
_cell.angle_alpha   90.00
_cell.angle_beta   90.00
_cell.angle_gamma   90.00
#
_symmetry.space_group_name_H-M   'P 1'
#
loop_
_entity.id
_entity.type
_entity.pdbx_description
1 polymer ?
#
loop_
_entity_poly.entity_id
_entity_poly.type
_entity_poly.pdbx_seq_one_letter_code
_entity_poly.pdbx_strand_id
1 'polypeptide(L)' 'MTPPNAICLGGPCHGLLVHIDQDVGVLRIDHQSLPRARYRVTARRVHHPSAARAFIVLSWADDPEDEATDPDD' A
#
# COMPACT_ATOMS: atom_id res chain seq x y z
N MET A 1 15.75 -0.19 -13.76
CA MET A 1 14.77 -0.43 -12.69
C MET A 1 14.82 0.77 -11.76
N THR A 2 13.68 1.39 -11.48
CA THR A 2 13.60 2.54 -10.59
C THR A 2 13.70 2.07 -9.13
N PRO A 3 14.52 2.71 -8.28
CA PRO A 3 14.66 2.27 -6.89
C PRO A 3 13.34 2.43 -6.12
N PRO A 4 13.05 1.54 -5.15
CA PRO A 4 11.83 1.65 -4.36
C PRO A 4 11.84 2.93 -3.52
N ASN A 5 10.66 3.54 -3.38
CA ASN A 5 10.44 4.74 -2.57
C ASN A 5 9.28 4.59 -1.58
N ALA A 6 8.62 3.43 -1.56
CA ALA A 6 7.48 3.16 -0.70
C ALA A 6 7.54 1.77 -0.06
N ILE A 7 6.85 1.62 1.08
CA ILE A 7 6.72 0.37 1.83
C ILE A 7 5.24 0.07 2.12
N CYS A 8 4.82 -1.16 1.82
CA CYS A 8 3.49 -1.65 2.15
C CYS A 8 3.41 -2.05 3.62
N LEU A 9 2.45 -1.49 4.37
CA LEU A 9 2.17 -1.84 5.75
C LEU A 9 0.71 -2.30 5.91
N GLY A 10 0.56 -3.43 6.61
CA GLY A 10 -0.69 -4.17 6.72
C GLY A 10 -0.95 -5.04 5.49
N GLY A 11 -2.03 -5.84 5.54
CA GLY A 11 -2.45 -6.65 4.40
C GLY A 11 -1.44 -7.71 3.95
N PRO A 12 -1.66 -8.30 2.76
CA PRO A 12 -0.90 -9.47 2.29
C PRO A 12 0.47 -9.14 1.69
N CYS A 13 0.79 -7.87 1.44
CA CYS A 13 2.08 -7.40 0.93
C CYS A 13 2.89 -6.66 2.02
N HIS A 14 2.61 -6.92 3.30
CA HIS A 14 3.30 -6.26 4.40
C HIS A 14 4.82 -6.39 4.27
N GLY A 15 5.53 -5.27 4.42
CA GLY A 15 6.99 -5.19 4.34
C GLY A 15 7.54 -5.12 2.91
N LEU A 16 6.70 -5.26 1.88
CA LEU A 16 7.15 -5.16 0.50
C LEU A 16 7.55 -3.73 0.14
N LEU A 17 8.72 -3.58 -0.48
CA LEU A 17 9.22 -2.32 -1.00
C LEU A 17 8.84 -2.19 -2.48
N VAL A 18 8.25 -1.05 -2.84
CA VAL A 18 7.80 -0.77 -4.21
C VAL A 18 8.20 0.64 -4.64
N HIS A 19 8.17 0.86 -5.95
CA HIS A 19 8.24 2.20 -6.51
C HIS A 19 6.82 2.69 -6.84
N ILE A 20 6.50 3.93 -6.44
CA ILE A 20 5.27 4.62 -6.84
C ILE A 20 5.64 6.00 -7.40
N ASP A 21 4.92 6.41 -8.44
CA ASP A 21 4.98 7.77 -8.99
C ASP A 21 3.82 8.66 -8.50
N GLN A 22 2.88 8.08 -7.75
CA GLN A 22 1.66 8.73 -7.29
C GLN A 22 1.78 9.15 -5.82
N ASP A 23 1.45 10.41 -5.52
CA ASP A 23 1.56 10.96 -4.17
C ASP A 23 0.32 10.77 -3.28
N VAL A 24 -0.87 10.49 -3.86
CA VAL A 24 -2.15 10.36 -3.14
C VAL A 24 -3.07 9.33 -3.80
N GLY A 25 -3.95 8.68 -3.02
CA GLY A 25 -4.98 7.76 -3.55
C GLY A 25 -4.73 6.29 -3.22
N VAL A 26 -5.45 5.39 -3.89
CA VAL A 26 -5.30 3.93 -3.74
C VAL A 26 -4.68 3.35 -5.01
N LEU A 27 -3.65 2.54 -4.83
CA LEU A 27 -2.91 1.88 -5.91
C LEU A 27 -2.93 0.37 -5.73
N ARG A 28 -2.87 -0.34 -6.86
CA ARG A 28 -2.69 -1.79 -6.90
C ARG A 28 -1.21 -2.11 -6.91
N ILE A 29 -0.81 -3.00 -6.04
CA ILE A 29 0.56 -3.51 -6.01
C ILE A 29 0.63 -4.65 -7.01
N ASP A 30 1.47 -4.48 -8.02
CA ASP A 30 1.75 -5.53 -8.99
C ASP A 30 2.56 -6.65 -8.32
N HIS A 31 1.83 -7.67 -7.84
CA HIS A 31 2.40 -8.83 -7.18
C HIS A 31 1.75 -10.08 -7.77
N GLN A 32 2.57 -10.98 -8.32
CA GLN A 32 2.09 -12.12 -9.11
C GLN A 32 1.09 -13.02 -8.36
N SER A 33 1.28 -13.19 -7.06
CA SER A 33 0.38 -14.00 -6.22
C SER A 33 -0.79 -13.22 -5.62
N LEU A 34 -0.82 -11.89 -5.72
CA LEU A 34 -1.77 -11.03 -5.01
C LEU A 34 -2.32 -9.92 -5.94
N PRO A 35 -3.01 -10.27 -7.03
CA PRO A 35 -3.44 -9.32 -8.07
C PRO A 35 -4.48 -8.28 -7.60
N ARG A 36 -5.08 -8.50 -6.43
CA ARG A 36 -6.08 -7.61 -5.81
C ARG A 36 -5.54 -6.79 -4.65
N ALA A 37 -4.24 -6.84 -4.39
CA ALA A 37 -3.66 -6.14 -3.25
C ALA A 37 -3.66 -4.63 -3.50
N ARG A 38 -4.52 -3.92 -2.77
CA ARG A 38 -4.69 -2.46 -2.88
C ARG A 38 -4.19 -1.77 -1.63
N TYR A 39 -3.44 -0.69 -1.83
CA TYR A 39 -2.90 0.10 -0.75
C TYR A 39 -3.16 1.57 -0.99
N ARG A 40 -3.43 2.29 0.10
CA ARG A 40 -3.61 3.74 0.12
C ARG A 40 -2.26 4.42 0.38
N VAL A 41 -1.92 5.40 -0.45
CA VAL A 41 -0.79 6.29 -0.23
C VAL A 41 -1.07 7.16 0.99
N THR A 42 -0.12 7.23 1.92
CA THR A 42 -0.26 8.05 3.12
C THR A 42 0.83 9.12 3.17
N ALA A 43 0.59 10.18 3.96
CA ALA A 43 1.61 11.19 4.23
C ALA A 43 2.72 10.69 5.17
N ARG A 44 2.56 9.51 5.79
CA ARG A 44 3.54 8.96 6.73
C ARG A 44 4.77 8.47 5.97
N ARG A 45 5.93 8.66 6.59
CA ARG A 45 7.20 8.15 6.08
C ARG A 45 7.93 7.35 7.15
N VAL A 46 8.60 6.29 6.74
CA VAL A 46 9.44 5.44 7.61
C VAL A 46 10.88 5.52 7.14
N HIS A 47 11.78 5.85 8.06
CA HIS A 47 13.21 5.84 7.81
C HIS A 47 13.80 4.51 8.25
N HIS A 48 14.53 3.84 7.36
CA HIS A 48 15.32 2.66 7.70
C HIS A 48 16.81 3.05 7.73
N PRO A 49 17.62 2.62 8.72
CA PRO A 49 19.02 3.03 8.83
C PRO A 49 19.88 2.69 7.61
N SER A 50 19.52 1.66 6.85
CA SER A 50 20.24 1.27 5.62
C SER A 50 19.80 2.01 4.35
N ALA A 51 18.80 2.90 4.44
CA ALA A 51 18.29 3.65 3.30
C ALA A 51 18.64 5.13 3.41
N ALA A 52 19.13 5.72 2.33
CA ALA A 52 19.47 7.15 2.27
C ALA A 52 18.24 8.07 2.29
N ARG A 53 17.04 7.53 2.06
CA ARG A 53 15.77 8.27 2.02
C ARG A 53 14.69 7.49 2.77
N ALA A 54 13.77 8.23 3.38
CA ALA A 54 12.59 7.62 4.00
C ALA A 54 11.62 7.10 2.93
N PHE A 55 10.99 5.96 3.21
CA PHE A 55 9.97 5.36 2.37
C PHE A 55 8.60 5.94 2.69
N ILE A 56 7.80 6.18 1.66
CA ILE A 56 6.38 6.51 1.78
C ILE A 56 5.65 5.27 2.31
N VAL A 57 4.82 5.45 3.34
CA VAL A 57 4.01 4.36 3.86
C VAL A 57 2.76 4.20 3.01
N LEU A 58 2.56 2.98 2.53
CA LEU A 58 1.33 2.54 1.89
C LEU A 58 0.55 1.71 2.90
N SER A 59 -0.64 2.15 3.30
CA SER A 59 -1.48 1.39 4.22
C SER A 59 -2.43 0.48 3.45
N TRP A 60 -2.65 -0.73 3.92
CA TRP A 60 -3.65 -1.64 3.35
C TRP A 60 -5.00 -0.92 3.20
N ALA A 61 -5.56 -0.97 1.98
CA ALA A 61 -6.87 -0.43 1.67
C ALA A 61 -7.86 -1.60 1.57
N ASP A 62 -8.29 -2.10 2.73
CA ASP A 62 -9.45 -2.99 2.81
C ASP A 62 -10.62 -2.32 2.07
N ASP A 63 -11.29 -3.08 1.20
CA ASP A 63 -12.51 -2.60 0.56
C ASP A 63 -13.55 -2.33 1.65
N PRO A 64 -14.16 -1.14 1.73
CA PRO A 64 -15.36 -0.95 2.53
C PRO A 64 -16.59 -1.65 1.92
N GLU A 65 -16.49 -2.37 0.80
CA GLU A 65 -17.61 -3.10 0.20
C GLU A 65 -18.12 -4.27 1.08
N ASP A 66 -17.39 -4.68 2.11
CA ASP A 66 -17.88 -5.64 3.12
C ASP A 66 -18.72 -5.00 4.24
N GLU A 67 -18.83 -3.66 4.31
CA GLU A 67 -19.63 -2.95 5.35
C GLU A 67 -20.92 -2.31 4.80
N ALA A 68 -21.38 -2.73 3.61
CA ALA A 68 -22.65 -2.29 3.02
C ALA A 68 -23.53 -3.47 2.59
N THR A 69 -23.73 -4.44 3.49
CA THR A 69 -24.94 -5.27 3.44
C THR A 69 -25.69 -5.04 4.75
N ASP A 70 -26.51 -3.98 4.81
CA ASP A 70 -27.67 -3.98 5.69
C ASP A 70 -28.57 -5.13 5.22
N PRO A 71 -28.80 -6.20 6.01
CA PRO A 71 -29.79 -7.19 5.67
C PRO A 71 -31.14 -6.74 6.23
N ASP A 72 -31.84 -5.85 5.53
CA ASP A 72 -33.24 -5.54 5.84
C ASP A 72 -34.01 -5.19 4.55
N ASP A 73 -34.55 -6.24 3.90
CA ASP A 73 -35.95 -6.30 3.41
C ASP A 73 -36.36 -7.79 3.24
#